data_AF-A0A1P8TGT3-F1
#
_entry.id   AF-A0A1P8TGT3-F1
#
_cell.length_a   1.000
_cell.length_b   1.000
_cell.length_c   1.000
_cell.angle_alpha   90.00
_cell.angle_beta   90.00
_cell.angle_gamma   90.00
#
_symmetry.space_group_name_H-M   'P 1'
#
loop_
_entity.id
_entity.type
_entity.pdbx_description
1 polymer ?
#
loop_
_entity_poly.entity_id
_entity_poly.type
_entity_poly.pdbx_seq_one_letter_code
_entity_poly.pdbx_strand_id
1 'polypeptide(L)'
;MTVALMWEARAAEGRGGDLLAWARARELPGEPVRREHFRAPQDRVLVITWWDAAYDADLPELPEPPPDLVTRAVHRWRFESADAQPR
;
A
#
# COMPACT_ATOMS: atom_id res chain seq x y z
N MET A 1 16.11 8.08 -7.03
CA MET A 1 16.14 7.26 -5.80
C MET A 1 14.84 6.47 -5.80
N THR A 2 14.80 5.25 -5.28
CA THR A 2 13.53 4.51 -5.24
C THR A 2 12.97 4.50 -3.84
N VAL A 3 11.76 5.00 -3.70
CA VAL A 3 11.00 5.01 -2.45
C VAL A 3 9.93 3.94 -2.51
N ALA A 4 9.84 3.13 -1.46
CA ALA A 4 8.71 2.23 -1.24
C ALA A 4 7.74 2.85 -0.22
N LEU A 5 6.48 2.99 -0.62
CA LEU A 5 5.38 3.32 0.28
C LEU A 5 4.62 2.05 0.62
N MET A 6 4.55 1.76 1.91
CA MET A 6 3.88 0.60 2.46
C MET A 6 2.57 1.02 3.10
N TRP A 7 1.50 0.32 2.77
CA TRP A 7 0.18 0.45 3.37
C TRP A 7 -0.27 -0.92 3.88
N GLU A 8 -0.67 -1.01 5.15
CA GLU A 8 -1.14 -2.26 5.76
C GLU A 8 -2.48 -2.06 6.46
N ALA A 9 -3.42 -2.96 6.19
CA ALA A 9 -4.73 -2.97 6.83
C ALA A 9 -5.12 -4.39 7.24
N ARG A 10 -5.88 -4.47 8.34
CA ARG A 10 -6.54 -5.69 8.78
C ARG A 10 -8.03 -5.57 8.51
N ALA A 11 -8.58 -6.47 7.70
CA ALA A 11 -10.01 -6.45 7.40
C ALA A 11 -10.85 -6.85 8.63
N ALA A 12 -12.16 -6.59 8.55
CA ALA A 12 -13.14 -7.32 9.35
C ALA A 12 -13.06 -8.83 9.10
N GLU A 13 -13.47 -9.64 10.07
CA GLU A 13 -13.33 -11.10 10.02
C GLU A 13 -13.96 -11.68 8.75
N GLY A 14 -13.19 -12.48 7.99
CA GLY A 14 -13.61 -13.09 6.74
C GLY A 14 -13.69 -12.12 5.55
N ARG A 15 -13.39 -10.82 5.74
CA ARG A 15 -13.47 -9.78 4.70
C ARG A 15 -12.11 -9.50 4.03
N GLY A 16 -11.07 -10.31 4.26
CA GLY A 16 -9.75 -10.12 3.64
C GLY A 16 -9.78 -10.15 2.10
N GLY A 17 -10.72 -10.92 1.52
CA GLY A 17 -10.99 -10.93 0.09
C GLY A 17 -11.47 -9.57 -0.42
N ASP A 18 -12.48 -9.01 0.23
CA ASP A 18 -13.10 -7.73 -0.11
C ASP A 18 -12.14 -6.57 0.07
N LEU A 19 -11.34 -6.58 1.15
CA LEU A 19 -10.30 -5.57 1.37
C LEU A 19 -9.25 -5.60 0.25
N LEU A 20 -8.83 -6.78 -0.21
CA LEU A 20 -7.90 -6.87 -1.33
C LEU A 20 -8.53 -6.35 -2.62
N ALA A 21 -9.79 -6.71 -2.90
CA ALA A 21 -10.49 -6.24 -4.09
C ALA A 21 -10.64 -4.71 -4.08
N TRP A 22 -11.04 -4.16 -2.94
CA TRP A 22 -11.11 -2.72 -2.71
C TRP A 22 -9.75 -2.05 -2.97
N ALA A 23 -8.67 -2.58 -2.39
CA ALA A 23 -7.33 -2.02 -2.55
C ALA A 23 -6.86 -2.06 -4.01
N ARG A 24 -7.09 -3.16 -4.73
CA ARG A 24 -6.77 -3.29 -6.16
C ARG A 24 -7.53 -2.29 -7.03
N ALA A 25 -8.79 -2.00 -6.69
CA ALA A 25 -9.62 -1.03 -7.39
C ALA A 25 -9.31 0.43 -7.03
N ARG A 26 -8.33 0.72 -6.16
CA ARG A 26 -7.91 2.10 -5.89
C ARG A 26 -6.90 2.56 -6.94
N GLU A 27 -7.27 3.56 -7.70
CA GLU A 27 -6.36 4.32 -8.56
C GLU A 27 -5.58 5.34 -7.72
N LEU A 28 -4.32 5.56 -8.07
CA LEU A 28 -3.47 6.59 -7.48
C LEU A 28 -3.17 7.63 -8.55
N PRO A 29 -3.11 8.93 -8.22
CA PRO A 29 -2.66 9.94 -9.16
C PRO A 29 -1.16 9.78 -9.42
N GLY A 30 -0.81 9.23 -10.58
CA GLY A 30 0.57 8.91 -10.97
C GLY A 30 0.81 7.40 -11.06
N GLU A 31 1.80 7.02 -11.86
CA GLU A 31 2.13 5.62 -12.11
C GLU A 31 3.36 5.21 -11.29
N PRO A 32 3.20 4.34 -10.27
CA PRO A 32 4.35 3.78 -9.57
C PRO A 32 5.14 2.87 -10.52
N VAL A 33 6.46 2.83 -10.36
CA VAL A 33 7.36 1.91 -11.07
C VAL A 33 6.94 0.45 -10.87
N ARG A 34 6.43 0.16 -9.67
CA ARG A 34 5.90 -1.16 -9.32
C ARG A 34 4.82 -1.02 -8.26
N ARG A 35 3.77 -1.83 -8.36
CA ARG A 35 2.75 -1.97 -7.32
C ARG A 35 2.53 -3.45 -7.02
N GLU A 36 2.61 -3.79 -5.75
CA GLU A 36 2.47 -5.17 -5.27
C GLU A 36 1.38 -5.25 -4.19
N HIS A 37 0.65 -6.35 -4.20
CA HIS A 37 -0.39 -6.64 -3.21
C HIS A 37 -0.11 -8.00 -2.57
N PHE A 38 -0.11 -8.03 -1.25
CA PHE A 38 0.13 -9.24 -0.47
C PHE A 38 -1.05 -9.51 0.47
N ARG A 39 -1.20 -10.79 0.82
CA ARG A 39 -2.11 -11.27 1.85
C ARG A 39 -1.31 -11.90 2.97
N ALA A 40 -1.81 -11.79 4.19
CA ALA A 40 -1.26 -12.46 5.36
C ALA A 40 -2.40 -13.01 6.25
N PRO A 41 -2.10 -13.92 7.19
CA PRO A 41 -3.08 -14.38 8.18
C PRO A 41 -3.81 -13.25 8.89
N GLN A 42 -4.99 -13.57 9.43
CA GLN A 42 -5.88 -12.61 10.11
C GLN A 42 -6.41 -11.53 9.16
N ASP A 43 -6.82 -11.92 7.94
CA ASP A 43 -7.42 -11.03 6.94
C ASP A 43 -6.59 -9.77 6.64
N ARG A 44 -5.26 -9.90 6.66
CA ARG A 44 -4.35 -8.78 6.45
C ARG A 44 -4.05 -8.58 4.98
N VAL A 45 -4.08 -7.32 4.55
CA VAL A 45 -3.69 -6.89 3.22
C VAL A 45 -2.56 -5.88 3.36
N LEU A 46 -1.51 -6.10 2.57
CA LEU A 46 -0.36 -5.21 2.45
C LEU A 46 -0.26 -4.75 0.99
N VAL A 47 -0.07 -3.46 0.78
CA VAL A 47 0.19 -2.87 -0.54
C VAL A 47 1.52 -2.14 -0.45
N ILE A 48 2.41 -2.40 -1.42
CA ILE A 48 3.65 -1.65 -1.58
C ILE A 48 3.64 -1.00 -2.95
N THR A 49 3.84 0.31 -3.00
CA THR A 49 4.09 1.07 -4.25
C THR A 49 5.53 1.58 -4.27
N TRP A 50 6.18 1.45 -5.41
CA TRP A 50 7.58 1.85 -5.62
C TRP A 50 7.62 3.04 -6.58
N TRP A 51 8.34 4.08 -6.21
CA TRP A 51 8.40 5.34 -6.93
C TRP A 51 9.85 5.72 -7.18
N ASP A 52 10.18 6.11 -8.41
CA ASP A 52 11.45 6.78 -8.70
C ASP A 52 11.30 8.26 -8.37
N ALA A 53 11.63 8.62 -7.14
CA ALA A 53 11.40 9.94 -6.56
C ALA A 53 12.36 10.19 -5.39
N ALA A 54 12.46 11.45 -4.97
CA ALA A 54 13.17 11.79 -3.74
C ALA A 54 12.44 11.23 -2.49
N TYR A 55 13.19 10.96 -1.42
CA TYR A 55 12.62 10.42 -0.19
C TYR A 55 11.56 11.32 0.43
N ASP A 56 11.66 12.63 0.29
CA ASP A 56 10.73 13.64 0.81
C ASP A 56 9.66 14.10 -0.21
N ALA A 57 9.63 13.50 -1.41
CA ALA A 57 8.64 13.85 -2.43
C ALA A 57 7.21 13.58 -1.94
N ASP A 58 6.28 14.48 -2.28
CA ASP A 58 4.85 14.27 -2.09
C ASP A 58 4.37 13.20 -3.08
N LEU A 59 4.04 12.03 -2.55
CA LEU A 59 3.70 10.83 -3.31
C LEU A 59 2.32 10.32 -2.90
N PRO A 60 1.53 9.80 -3.84
CA PRO A 60 0.18 9.36 -3.52
C PRO A 60 0.17 8.08 -2.68
N GLU A 61 -0.69 8.08 -1.66
CA GLU A 61 -0.92 6.95 -0.77
C GLU A 61 -2.31 6.36 -0.95
N LEU A 62 -2.47 5.08 -0.57
CA LEU A 62 -3.80 4.48 -0.51
C LEU A 62 -4.63 5.15 0.60
N PRO A 63 -5.91 5.47 0.33
CA PRO A 63 -6.79 6.07 1.33
C PRO A 63 -7.11 5.10 2.47
N GLU A 64 -7.81 5.60 3.50
CA GLU A 64 -8.46 4.72 4.48
C GLU A 64 -9.60 3.93 3.81
N PRO A 65 -9.76 2.63 4.10
CA PRO A 65 -10.93 1.86 3.69
C PRO A 65 -12.20 2.32 4.40
N PRO A 66 -13.39 1.95 3.88
CA PRO A 66 -14.63 2.06 4.62
C PRO A 66 -14.51 1.43 6.04
N PRO A 67 -15.02 2.07 7.10
CA PRO A 67 -14.86 1.59 8.47
C PRO A 67 -15.43 0.19 8.72
N ASP A 68 -16.43 -0.24 7.95
CA ASP A 68 -17.04 -1.58 8.01
C ASP A 68 -16.17 -2.67 7.36
N LEU A 69 -15.14 -2.28 6.60
CA LEU A 69 -14.24 -3.20 5.91
C LEU A 69 -13.00 -3.54 6.75
N VAL A 70 -12.65 -2.73 7.75
CA VAL A 70 -11.44 -2.87 8.56
C VAL A 70 -11.74 -2.90 10.05
N THR A 71 -10.84 -3.52 10.83
CA THR A 71 -10.96 -3.58 12.31
C THR A 71 -10.20 -2.47 13.02
N ARG A 72 -9.32 -1.77 12.31
CA ARG A 72 -8.45 -0.70 12.83
C ARG A 72 -8.00 0.21 11.70
N ALA A 73 -7.51 1.39 12.07
CA ALA A 73 -6.85 2.30 11.14
C ALA A 73 -5.67 1.61 10.44
N VAL A 74 -5.41 2.00 9.19
CA VAL A 74 -4.31 1.43 8.41
C VAL A 74 -2.97 1.96 8.91
N HIS A 75 -1.93 1.18 8.70
CA HIS A 75 -0.58 1.62 8.96
C HIS A 75 0.13 2.02 7.67
N ARG A 76 0.95 3.06 7.75
CA ARG A 76 1.70 3.61 6.62
C ARG A 76 3.15 3.81 6.98
N TRP A 77 4.04 3.38 6.11
CA TRP A 77 5.48 3.57 6.27
C TRP A 77 6.14 3.87 4.93
N ARG A 78 7.27 4.56 5.01
CA ARG A 78 8.10 4.96 3.88
C ARG A 78 9.49 4.38 4.05
N PHE A 79 10.06 3.89 2.96
CA PHE A 79 11.37 3.28 2.94
C PHE A 79 12.14 3.74 1.70
N GLU A 80 13.45 3.94 1.85
CA GLU A 80 14.37 4.03 0.72
C GLU A 80 14.83 2.62 0.34
N SER A 81 14.84 2.32 -0.96
CA SER A 81 15.34 1.06 -1.47
C SER A 81 16.87 1.06 -1.50
N ALA A 82 17.50 0.26 -0.64
CA ALA A 82 18.96 0.15 -0.58
C ALA A 82 19.61 -0.41 -1.86
N ASP A 83 18.88 -1.24 -2.60
CA ASP A 83 19.38 -1.94 -3.80
C ASP A 83 18.90 -1.33 -5.12
N ALA A 84 18.14 -0.22 -5.06
CA ALA A 84 17.68 0.41 -6.28
C ALA A 84 18.84 1.15 -6.95
N GLN A 85 19.35 0.57 -8.03
CA GLN A 85 20.35 1.24 -8.85
C GLN A 85 19.74 2.50 -9.49
N PRO A 86 20.44 3.64 -9.47
CA PRO A 86 20.02 4.80 -10.26
C PRO A 86 19.94 4.41 -11.73
N ARG A 87 18.85 4.78 -12.40
CA ARG A 87 18.64 4.51 -13.82
C ARG A 87 19.45 5.46 -14.69
#